data_AF-A0A6U4A7X2-F1
#
_entry.id   AF-A0A6U4A7X2-F1
#
_cell.length_a   1.000
_cell.length_b   1.000
_cell.length_c   1.000
_cell.angle_alpha   90.00
_cell.angle_beta   90.00
_cell.angle_gamma   90.00
#
_symmetry.space_group_name_H-M   'P 1'
#
loop_
_entity.id
_entity.type
_entity.pdbx_description
1 polymer ?
#
loop_
_entity_poly.entity_id
_entity_poly.type
_entity_poly.pdbx_seq_one_letter_code
_entity_poly.pdbx_strand_id
1 'polypeptide(L)'
;MSGSGMTRTSVQLYRDCIRLIKHIAPGHSPKSIALHKMVRTEFSKHKDVTDPATVEALKSGAVRALANYMLFESGAKDEKLGKAMGKFHDSNVRDAKKGVGGGNGKDGKGDER
;
A
#
# COMPACT_ATOMS: atom_id res chain seq x y z
N MET A 1 10.01 -34.04 1.52
CA MET A 1 8.58 -33.90 1.83
C MET A 1 8.20 -32.45 1.62
N SER A 2 7.33 -32.18 0.64
CA SER A 2 7.05 -30.83 0.14
C SER A 2 6.44 -29.96 1.24
N GLY A 3 7.00 -28.77 1.45
CA GLY A 3 6.58 -27.85 2.48
C GLY A 3 5.16 -27.36 2.21
N SER A 4 4.23 -27.76 3.07
CA SER A 4 2.90 -27.19 3.19
C SER A 4 3.02 -25.75 3.72
N GLY A 5 3.54 -24.85 2.90
CA GLY A 5 3.37 -23.41 3.10
C GLY A 5 1.88 -23.15 3.07
N MET A 6 1.34 -22.60 4.16
CA MET A 6 -0.09 -22.38 4.35
C MET A 6 -0.65 -21.46 3.25
N THR A 7 -1.07 -22.03 2.12
CA THR A 7 -1.66 -21.30 1.00
C THR A 7 -3.07 -20.90 1.39
N ARG A 8 -3.26 -19.64 1.78
CA ARG A 8 -4.61 -19.10 2.00
C ARG A 8 -5.36 -19.13 0.68
N THR A 9 -6.58 -19.65 0.71
CA THR A 9 -7.50 -19.55 -0.42
C THR A 9 -7.86 -18.08 -0.69
N SER A 10 -8.27 -17.75 -1.92
CA SER A 10 -8.70 -16.40 -2.29
C SER A 10 -9.84 -15.90 -1.39
N VAL A 11 -10.72 -16.80 -0.94
CA VAL A 11 -11.83 -16.49 -0.02
C VAL A 11 -11.33 -16.14 1.38
N GLN A 12 -10.36 -16.89 1.91
CA GLN A 12 -9.75 -16.58 3.21
C GLN A 12 -9.04 -15.23 3.16
N LEU A 13 -8.30 -14.96 2.09
CA LEU A 13 -7.60 -13.70 1.89
C LEU A 13 -8.57 -12.50 1.81
N TYR A 14 -9.68 -12.66 1.08
CA TYR A 14 -10.74 -11.64 1.05
C TYR A 14 -11.28 -11.33 2.45
N ARG A 15 -11.59 -12.38 3.24
CA ARG A 15 -12.09 -12.21 4.61
C ARG A 15 -11.06 -11.52 5.50
N ASP A 16 -9.78 -11.83 5.34
CA ASP A 16 -8.70 -11.19 6.08
C ASP A 16 -8.59 -9.70 5.74
N CYS A 17 -8.70 -9.32 4.46
CA CYS A 17 -8.79 -7.92 4.05
C CYS A 17 -9.98 -7.19 4.69
N ILE A 18 -11.16 -7.82 4.70
CA ILE A 18 -12.36 -7.22 5.30
C ILE A 18 -12.22 -7.08 6.82
N ARG A 19 -11.66 -8.08 7.52
CA ARG A 19 -11.38 -7.98 8.95
C ARG A 19 -10.41 -6.85 9.25
N LEU A 20 -9.35 -6.73 8.44
CA LEU A 20 -8.38 -5.66 8.60
C LEU A 20 -9.07 -4.30 8.53
N ILE A 21 -9.93 -4.06 7.53
CA ILE A 21 -10.63 -2.77 7.39
C ILE A 21 -11.41 -2.39 8.65
N LYS A 22 -12.03 -3.35 9.34
CA LYS A 22 -12.73 -3.08 10.61
C LYS A 22 -11.80 -2.54 11.71
N HIS A 23 -10.52 -2.90 11.67
CA HIS A 23 -9.50 -2.37 12.58
C HIS A 23 -8.98 -1.00 12.11
N ILE A 24 -8.80 -0.79 10.79
CA ILE A 24 -8.31 0.48 10.20
C ILE A 24 -9.32 1.62 10.36
N ALA A 25 -10.58 1.31 10.07
CA ALA A 25 -11.66 2.26 9.91
C ALA A 25 -12.92 1.68 10.57
N PRO A 26 -12.95 1.65 11.92
CA PRO A 26 -14.07 1.06 12.65
C PRO A 26 -15.38 1.82 12.34
N GLY A 27 -16.48 1.07 12.41
CA GLY A 27 -17.81 1.60 12.11
C GLY A 27 -18.03 1.92 10.63
N HIS A 28 -18.99 2.80 10.37
CA HIS A 28 -19.47 3.13 9.02
C HIS A 28 -18.93 4.50 8.55
N SER A 29 -17.63 4.70 8.69
CA SER A 29 -16.98 5.93 8.23
C SER A 29 -16.86 5.95 6.69
N PRO A 30 -16.79 7.14 6.05
CA PRO A 30 -16.52 7.24 4.61
C PRO A 30 -15.27 6.47 4.18
N LYS A 31 -14.23 6.48 5.03
CA LYS A 31 -12.99 5.71 4.84
C LYS A 31 -13.25 4.19 4.82
N SER A 32 -14.04 3.69 5.77
CA SER A 32 -14.42 2.27 5.84
C SER A 32 -15.14 1.84 4.56
N ILE A 33 -16.14 2.60 4.13
CA ILE A 33 -16.92 2.32 2.92
C ILE A 33 -16.00 2.29 1.68
N ALA A 34 -15.12 3.28 1.55
CA ALA A 34 -14.18 3.37 0.44
C ALA A 34 -13.23 2.16 0.39
N LEU A 35 -12.67 1.76 1.54
CA LEU A 35 -11.78 0.60 1.64
C LEU A 35 -12.52 -0.72 1.33
N HIS A 36 -13.74 -0.90 1.86
CA HIS A 36 -14.58 -2.04 1.55
C HIS A 36 -14.87 -2.13 0.05
N LYS A 37 -15.23 -0.99 -0.57
CA LYS A 37 -15.47 -0.91 -2.01
C LYS A 37 -14.22 -1.25 -2.81
N MET A 38 -13.06 -0.69 -2.45
CA MET A 38 -11.79 -0.95 -3.12
C MET A 38 -11.43 -2.43 -3.11
N VAL A 39 -11.47 -3.09 -1.93
CA VAL A 39 -11.17 -4.53 -1.82
C VAL A 39 -12.17 -5.35 -2.65
N ARG A 40 -13.46 -5.02 -2.59
CA ARG A 40 -14.47 -5.73 -3.38
C ARG A 40 -14.23 -5.56 -4.89
N THR A 41 -13.94 -4.34 -5.34
CA THR A 41 -13.66 -4.06 -6.75
C THR A 41 -12.49 -4.91 -7.24
N GLU A 42 -11.39 -4.96 -6.49
CA GLU A 42 -10.19 -5.63 -7.00
C GLU A 42 -10.29 -7.15 -7.00
N PHE A 43 -10.97 -7.74 -6.02
CA PHE A 43 -11.31 -9.16 -6.08
C PHE A 43 -12.32 -9.47 -7.19
N SER A 44 -13.26 -8.57 -7.47
CA SER A 44 -14.24 -8.76 -8.53
C SER A 44 -13.62 -8.67 -9.93
N LYS A 45 -12.67 -7.75 -10.11
CA LYS A 45 -11.93 -7.55 -11.37
C LYS A 45 -11.16 -8.79 -11.81
N HIS A 46 -10.67 -9.58 -10.86
CA HIS A 46 -9.87 -10.77 -11.13
C HIS A 46 -10.62 -12.09 -10.86
N LYS A 47 -11.95 -12.05 -10.70
CA LYS A 47 -12.75 -13.22 -10.33
C LYS A 47 -12.73 -14.36 -11.37
N ASP A 48 -12.56 -14.00 -12.64
CA ASP A 48 -12.60 -14.92 -13.79
C ASP A 48 -11.20 -15.38 -14.21
N VAL A 49 -10.15 -14.98 -13.47
CA VAL A 49 -8.78 -15.41 -13.74
C VAL A 49 -8.63 -16.87 -13.31
N THR A 50 -8.34 -17.74 -14.28
CA THR A 50 -8.18 -19.20 -14.06
C THR A 50 -6.72 -19.66 -14.10
N ASP A 51 -5.81 -18.85 -14.63
CA ASP A 51 -4.39 -19.18 -14.69
C ASP A 51 -3.79 -19.26 -13.27
N PRO A 52 -3.27 -20.43 -12.84
CA PRO A 52 -2.78 -20.62 -11.48
C PRO A 52 -1.63 -19.69 -11.10
N ALA A 53 -0.71 -19.43 -12.02
CA ALA A 53 0.45 -18.56 -11.76
C ALA A 53 0.01 -17.12 -11.50
N THR A 54 -0.92 -16.61 -12.31
CA THR A 54 -1.51 -15.29 -12.14
C THR A 54 -2.30 -15.18 -10.84
N VAL A 55 -3.10 -16.20 -10.48
CA VAL A 55 -3.84 -16.22 -9.22
C VAL A 55 -2.90 -16.16 -8.02
N GLU A 56 -1.81 -16.93 -8.02
CA GLU A 56 -0.83 -16.90 -6.92
C GLU A 56 -0.07 -15.57 -6.85
N ALA A 57 0.25 -14.95 -8.00
CA ALA A 57 0.84 -13.62 -8.02
C ALA A 57 -0.10 -12.56 -7.41
N LEU A 58 -1.39 -12.59 -7.77
CA LEU A 58 -2.41 -11.69 -7.22
C LEU A 58 -2.61 -11.90 -5.71
N LYS A 59 -2.68 -13.15 -5.26
CA LYS A 59 -2.74 -13.49 -3.83
C LYS A 59 -1.52 -12.97 -3.09
N SER A 60 -0.32 -13.18 -3.64
CA SER A 60 0.95 -12.73 -3.04
C SER A 60 0.98 -11.20 -2.93
N GLY A 61 0.48 -10.49 -3.95
CA GLY A 61 0.34 -9.03 -3.92
C GLY A 61 -0.59 -8.56 -2.79
N ALA A 62 -1.76 -9.17 -2.66
CA ALA A 62 -2.70 -8.85 -1.58
C ALA A 62 -2.13 -9.18 -0.18
N VAL A 63 -1.46 -10.32 -0.01
CA VAL A 63 -0.77 -10.66 1.26
C VAL A 63 0.30 -9.62 1.60
N ARG A 64 1.11 -9.19 0.63
CA ARG A 64 2.13 -8.16 0.83
C ARG A 64 1.50 -6.82 1.24
N ALA A 65 0.39 -6.43 0.59
CA ALA A 65 -0.32 -5.21 0.96
C ALA A 65 -0.85 -5.26 2.41
N LEU A 66 -1.43 -6.39 2.82
CA LEU A 66 -1.88 -6.60 4.20
C LEU A 66 -0.71 -6.52 5.19
N ALA A 67 0.41 -7.19 4.89
CA ALA A 67 1.60 -7.18 5.74
C ALA A 67 2.19 -5.77 5.88
N ASN A 68 2.32 -5.04 4.75
CA ASN A 68 2.81 -3.67 4.75
C ASN A 68 1.92 -2.75 5.58
N TYR A 69 0.60 -2.94 5.50
CA TYR A 69 -0.32 -2.17 6.32
C TYR A 69 -0.18 -2.50 7.82
N MET A 70 -0.15 -3.78 8.19
CA MET A 70 0.02 -4.19 9.60
C MET A 70 1.33 -3.66 10.18
N LEU A 71 2.40 -3.64 9.40
CA LEU A 71 3.68 -3.06 9.78
C LEU A 71 3.58 -1.55 9.98
N PHE A 72 2.95 -0.84 9.04
CA PHE A 72 2.73 0.61 9.16
C PHE A 72 1.88 0.95 10.40
N GLU A 73 0.81 0.21 10.66
CA GLU A 73 -0.03 0.42 11.84
C GLU A 73 0.73 0.15 13.14
N SER A 74 1.54 -0.92 13.17
CA SER A 74 2.38 -1.24 14.32
C SER A 74 3.44 -0.16 14.55
N GLY A 75 4.07 0.33 13.48
CA GLY A 75 5.03 1.44 13.53
C GLY A 75 4.42 2.79 13.89
N ALA A 76 3.17 3.04 13.51
CA ALA A 76 2.46 4.26 13.91
C ALA A 76 2.11 4.26 15.41
N LYS A 77 1.91 3.08 16.01
CA LYS A 77 1.60 2.91 17.43
C LYS A 77 2.85 2.79 18.32
N ASP A 78 3.98 2.38 17.77
CA ASP A 78 5.27 2.31 18.47
C ASP A 78 6.09 3.58 18.17
N GLU A 79 6.27 4.44 19.17
CA GLU A 79 6.94 5.73 19.03
C GLU A 79 8.40 5.61 18.53
N LYS A 80 9.09 4.51 18.86
CA LYS A 80 10.49 4.29 18.49
C LYS A 80 10.59 3.78 17.05
N LEU A 81 9.66 2.90 16.64
CA LEU A 81 9.56 2.40 15.27
C LEU A 81 9.01 3.45 14.31
N GLY A 82 8.05 4.27 14.75
CA GLY A 82 7.49 5.40 14.00
C GLY A 82 8.53 6.48 13.72
N LYS A 83 9.38 6.81 14.70
CA LYS A 83 10.54 7.71 14.50
C LYS A 83 11.56 7.13 13.51
N ALA A 84 11.79 5.81 13.53
CA ALA A 84 12.67 5.16 12.55
C ALA A 84 12.07 5.22 11.13
N MET A 85 10.79 4.85 10.95
CA MET A 85 10.09 4.94 9.66
C MET A 85 10.02 6.37 9.11
N GLY A 86 9.74 7.35 9.96
CA GLY A 86 9.75 8.77 9.58
C GLY A 86 11.11 9.21 9.05
N LYS A 87 12.21 8.79 9.70
CA LYS A 87 13.57 9.05 9.22
C LYS A 87 13.86 8.40 7.87
N PHE A 88 13.44 7.14 7.65
CA PHE A 88 13.60 6.48 6.35
C PHE A 88 12.80 7.16 5.24
N HIS A 89 11.57 7.62 5.52
CA HIS A 89 10.75 8.34 4.56
C HIS A 89 11.35 9.71 4.21
N ASP A 90 11.80 10.47 5.22
CA ASP A 90 12.41 11.79 5.02
C ASP A 90 13.75 11.70 4.27
N SER A 91 14.57 10.68 4.54
CA SER A 91 15.80 10.38 3.79
C SER A 91 15.51 10.06 2.33
N ASN A 92 14.60 9.12 2.03
CA ASN A 92 14.27 8.77 0.65
C ASN A 92 13.64 9.94 -0.14
N VAL A 93 12.83 10.80 0.50
CA VAL A 93 12.27 12.00 -0.14
C VAL A 93 13.35 13.05 -0.40
N ARG A 94 14.30 13.23 0.52
CA ARG A 94 15.45 14.14 0.33
C ARG A 94 16.40 13.65 -0.76
N ASP A 95 16.67 12.36 -0.82
CA ASP A 95 17.51 11.76 -1.85
C ASP A 95 16.83 11.81 -3.24
N ALA A 96 15.51 11.61 -3.31
CA ALA A 96 14.75 11.83 -4.53
C ALA A 96 14.76 13.31 -4.98
N LYS A 97 14.71 14.25 -4.04
CA LYS A 97 14.78 15.70 -4.34
C LYS A 97 16.18 16.15 -4.76
N LYS A 98 17.24 15.44 -4.35
CA LYS A 98 18.63 15.70 -4.75
C LYS A 98 18.97 15.14 -6.14
N GLY A 99 18.15 14.23 -6.67
CA GLY A 99 18.28 13.65 -8.01
C GLY A 99 17.58 14.42 -9.14
N VAL A 100 16.77 15.44 -8.84
CA VAL A 100 16.13 16.32 -9.84
C VAL A 100 16.77 17.70 -9.78
N GLY A 101 18.05 17.76 -10.10
CA GLY A 101 18.80 19.00 -10.35
C GLY A 101 19.27 19.02 -11.79
N GLY A 102 18.38 19.36 -12.72
CA GLY A 102 18.72 19.43 -14.14
C GLY A 102 17.74 20.25 -14.96
N GLY A 103 18.07 21.54 -15.16
CA GLY A 103 17.83 22.20 -16.45
C GLY A 103 16.65 23.17 -16.61
N ASN A 104 16.98 24.45 -16.44
CA ASN A 104 16.70 25.57 -17.35
C ASN A 104 15.31 26.25 -17.39
N GLY A 105 15.36 27.58 -17.26
CA GLY A 105 14.25 28.51 -17.45
C GLY A 105 14.70 29.95 -17.15
N LYS A 106 15.46 30.54 -18.09
CA LYS A 106 15.78 31.98 -18.09
C LYS A 106 14.49 32.75 -18.36
N ASP A 107 14.02 33.54 -17.41
CA ASP A 107 13.03 34.58 -17.69
C ASP A 107 13.70 35.96 -17.61
N GLY A 108 13.64 36.63 -18.75
CA GLY A 108 14.27 37.92 -19.02
C GLY A 108 13.73 39.03 -18.13
N LYS A 109 14.67 39.82 -17.62
CA LYS A 109 14.43 41.09 -16.95
C LYS A 109 14.00 42.11 -18.03
N GLY A 110 12.72 42.45 -18.06
CA GLY A 110 12.21 43.60 -18.79
C GLY A 110 12.50 44.87 -18.00
N ASP A 111 13.26 45.77 -18.60
CA ASP A 111 13.39 47.16 -18.16
C ASP A 111 12.06 47.89 -18.40
N GLU A 112 11.52 48.49 -17.34
CA GLU A 112 10.52 49.54 -17.48
C GLU A 112 10.73 50.58 -16.38
N ARG A 113 11.41 51.67 -16.77
CA ARG A 113 11.30 53.09 -16.36
C ARG A 113 12.64 53.78 -16.19
#